data_AF-A0A679FCV5-F1
#
_entry.id   AF-A0A679FCV5-F1
#
_cell.length_a   1.000
_cell.length_b   1.000
_cell.length_c   1.000
_cell.angle_alpha   90.00
_cell.angle_beta   90.00
_cell.angle_gamma   90.00
#
_symmetry.space_group_name_H-M   'P 1'
#
loop_
_entity.id
_entity.type
_entity.pdbx_description
1 polymer ?
#
loop_
_entity_poly.entity_id
_entity_poly.type
_entity_poly.pdbx_seq_one_letter_code
_entity_poly.pdbx_strand_id
1 'polypeptide(L)'
;MSASSEPIAAILSSRWTSFLIRLLLVAAYLLGGVSKLLDWPGAVAEQAHFGLHPPTLFAALTIAVELIGPALILLDRLAWLGAAALGIFTLLAAFIANPFWTMQGPERIAATNAFFEHLGLVAGFALIAMLDLGKRDRKPLIGDPTHSPLPWLLLLLSVTTGLVDAISVLGLGKVFTANMTGNIVFLGLAATGAPAFEPIPYLVALSAFLLGALGAGRIGRAHVGLPLRRWLTAAAIIEALLIWASAVMAFGVEATSPRSAITIYAIIAFTAVAMGFRNATIRQLKIPDLTTTVLTLTLTGLAADSPLAGGANANWPRRLGSVAAIFLGAGIGAFLVVHSGLAAPLFLAGALILLGTILCALHPSSSEPAKG
;
A
#
# COMPACT_ATOMS: atom_id res chain seq x y z
N MET A 1 -14.44 -11.98 20.29
CA MET A 1 -14.59 -13.19 19.45
C MET A 1 -13.48 -14.13 19.82
N SER A 2 -13.78 -15.39 20.16
CA SER A 2 -12.83 -16.35 20.76
C SER A 2 -11.78 -16.85 19.77
N ALA A 3 -10.59 -17.17 20.29
CA ALA A 3 -9.40 -17.67 19.56
C ALA A 3 -9.65 -18.92 18.67
N SER A 4 -10.78 -19.61 18.83
CA SER A 4 -11.20 -20.75 18.01
C SER A 4 -11.69 -20.40 16.59
N SER A 5 -11.86 -19.11 16.26
CA SER A 5 -12.40 -18.66 14.96
C SER A 5 -11.34 -18.14 13.98
N GLU A 6 -10.09 -17.96 14.42
CA GLU A 6 -9.00 -17.42 13.61
C GLU A 6 -8.64 -18.24 12.35
N PRO A 7 -8.52 -19.58 12.39
CA PRO A 7 -8.17 -20.34 11.18
C PRO A 7 -9.31 -20.33 10.16
N ILE A 8 -10.57 -20.35 10.63
CA ILE A 8 -11.75 -20.29 9.76
C ILE A 8 -11.86 -18.91 9.11
N ALA A 9 -11.64 -17.83 9.87
CA ALA A 9 -11.61 -16.48 9.35
C ALA A 9 -10.47 -16.27 8.33
N ALA A 10 -9.29 -16.85 8.57
CA ALA A 10 -8.16 -16.81 7.64
C ALA A 10 -8.48 -17.50 6.31
N ILE A 11 -9.11 -18.68 6.34
CA ILE A 11 -9.53 -19.40 5.13
C ILE A 11 -10.61 -18.64 4.38
N LEU A 12 -11.64 -18.13 5.07
CA LEU A 12 -12.75 -17.39 4.46
C LEU A 12 -12.33 -16.02 3.89
N SER A 13 -11.26 -15.42 4.41
CA SER A 13 -10.72 -14.15 3.91
C SER A 13 -9.71 -14.28 2.76
N SER A 14 -9.33 -15.51 2.39
CA SER A 14 -8.39 -15.76 1.30
C SER A 14 -8.97 -15.37 -0.07
N ARG A 15 -8.14 -14.75 -0.91
CA ARG A 15 -8.47 -14.39 -2.30
C ARG A 15 -8.90 -15.63 -3.11
N TRP A 16 -8.26 -16.76 -2.87
CA TRP A 16 -8.58 -18.02 -3.54
C TRP A 16 -9.95 -18.56 -3.14
N THR A 17 -10.29 -18.49 -1.85
CA THR A 17 -11.62 -18.88 -1.35
C THR A 17 -12.70 -17.99 -1.93
N SER A 18 -12.48 -16.68 -1.98
CA SER A 18 -13.43 -15.74 -2.59
C SER A 18 -13.61 -15.99 -4.10
N PHE A 19 -12.55 -16.33 -4.83
CA PHE A 19 -12.63 -16.66 -6.24
C PHE A 19 -13.38 -17.98 -6.45
N LEU A 20 -13.04 -19.02 -5.68
CA LEU A 20 -13.66 -20.34 -5.77
C LEU A 20 -15.17 -20.28 -5.49
N ILE A 21 -15.60 -19.56 -4.45
CA ILE A 21 -17.03 -19.40 -4.12
C ILE A 21 -17.78 -18.75 -5.30
N ARG A 22 -17.21 -17.70 -5.90
CA ARG A 22 -17.82 -17.02 -7.04
C ARG A 22 -17.87 -17.92 -8.27
N LEU A 23 -16.80 -18.68 -8.53
CA LEU A 23 -16.74 -19.65 -9.61
C LEU A 23 -17.80 -20.72 -9.46
N LEU A 24 -17.94 -21.31 -8.27
CA LEU A 24 -18.97 -22.31 -7.99
C LEU A 24 -20.37 -21.75 -8.14
N LEU A 25 -20.61 -20.50 -7.71
CA LEU A 25 -21.91 -19.83 -7.85
C LEU A 25 -22.30 -19.61 -9.32
N VAL A 26 -21.34 -19.28 -10.19
CA VAL A 26 -21.59 -19.00 -11.61
C VAL A 26 -21.38 -20.20 -12.54
N ALA A 27 -20.90 -21.33 -12.02
CA ALA A 27 -20.48 -22.49 -12.82
C ALA A 27 -21.58 -23.03 -13.75
N ALA A 28 -22.82 -23.09 -13.26
CA ALA A 28 -23.97 -23.56 -14.05
C ALA A 28 -24.22 -22.67 -15.29
N TYR A 29 -24.05 -21.35 -15.14
CA TYR A 29 -24.22 -20.38 -16.23
C TYR A 29 -23.08 -20.44 -17.23
N LEU A 30 -21.84 -20.59 -16.76
CA LEU A 30 -20.70 -20.78 -17.66
C LEU A 30 -20.86 -22.05 -18.50
N LEU A 31 -21.27 -23.16 -17.86
CA LEU A 31 -21.51 -24.41 -18.55
C LEU A 31 -22.64 -24.26 -19.59
N GLY A 32 -23.77 -23.66 -19.19
CA GLY A 32 -24.92 -23.41 -20.07
C GLY A 32 -24.60 -22.47 -21.23
N GLY A 33 -23.86 -21.39 -20.98
CA GLY A 33 -23.50 -20.42 -22.00
C GLY A 33 -22.52 -21.00 -23.02
N VAL A 34 -21.53 -21.77 -22.55
CA VAL A 34 -20.58 -22.46 -23.44
C VAL A 34 -21.27 -23.56 -24.25
N SER A 35 -22.15 -24.36 -23.64
CA SER A 35 -22.86 -25.41 -24.38
C SER A 35 -23.76 -24.83 -25.48
N LYS A 36 -24.53 -23.77 -25.17
CA LYS A 36 -25.38 -23.06 -26.15
C LYS A 36 -24.57 -22.35 -27.24
N LEU A 37 -23.37 -21.85 -26.91
CA LEU A 37 -22.48 -21.25 -27.90
C LEU A 37 -21.92 -22.29 -28.87
N LEU A 38 -21.62 -23.50 -28.39
CA LEU A 38 -21.13 -24.61 -29.22
C LEU A 38 -22.25 -25.28 -30.03
N ASP A 39 -23.49 -25.27 -29.54
CA ASP A 39 -24.69 -25.78 -30.23
C ASP A 39 -25.74 -24.68 -30.44
N TRP A 40 -25.42 -23.75 -31.34
CA TRP A 40 -26.31 -22.66 -31.70
C TRP A 40 -27.71 -23.12 -32.18
N PRO A 41 -27.84 -24.12 -33.08
CA PRO A 41 -29.16 -24.62 -33.47
C PRO A 41 -29.98 -25.14 -32.29
N GLY A 42 -29.36 -25.87 -31.36
CA GLY A 42 -30.00 -26.33 -30.12
C GLY A 42 -30.47 -25.16 -29.25
N ALA A 43 -29.63 -24.15 -29.08
CA ALA A 43 -29.98 -22.95 -28.30
C ALA A 43 -31.20 -22.21 -28.89
N VAL A 44 -31.29 -22.06 -30.22
CA VAL A 44 -32.44 -21.44 -30.89
C VAL A 44 -33.70 -22.30 -30.74
N ALA A 45 -33.58 -23.63 -30.85
CA ALA A 45 -34.69 -24.55 -30.67
C ALA A 45 -35.25 -24.50 -29.23
N GLU A 46 -34.39 -24.40 -28.23
CA GLU A 46 -34.77 -24.23 -26.83
C GLU A 46 -35.60 -22.94 -26.61
N GLN A 47 -35.16 -21.80 -27.18
CA GLN A 47 -35.93 -20.56 -27.06
C GLN A 47 -37.29 -20.64 -27.76
N ALA A 48 -37.35 -21.31 -28.92
CA ALA A 48 -38.59 -21.53 -29.63
C ALA A 48 -39.55 -22.44 -28.84
N HIS A 49 -39.02 -23.46 -28.14
CA HIS A 49 -39.81 -24.34 -27.26
C HIS A 49 -40.48 -23.54 -26.12
N PHE A 50 -39.77 -22.56 -25.56
CA PHE A 50 -40.33 -21.65 -24.55
C PHE A 50 -41.19 -20.51 -25.11
N GLY A 51 -41.44 -20.48 -26.42
CA GLY A 51 -42.32 -19.49 -27.08
C GLY A 51 -41.72 -18.09 -27.20
N LEU A 52 -40.39 -17.95 -27.11
CA LEU A 52 -39.70 -16.66 -27.20
C LEU A 52 -39.47 -16.27 -28.67
N HIS A 53 -40.06 -15.15 -29.09
CA HIS A 53 -39.97 -14.65 -30.47
C HIS A 53 -39.30 -13.26 -30.54
N PRO A 54 -38.27 -13.07 -31.40
CA PRO A 54 -37.64 -14.04 -32.28
C PRO A 54 -36.63 -14.95 -31.55
N PRO A 55 -36.63 -16.28 -31.78
CA PRO A 55 -35.87 -17.24 -30.96
C PRO A 55 -34.35 -17.07 -31.10
N THR A 56 -33.87 -16.61 -32.25
CA THR A 56 -32.45 -16.31 -32.49
C THR A 56 -31.95 -15.16 -31.63
N LEU A 57 -32.77 -14.12 -31.42
CA LEU A 57 -32.40 -12.98 -30.59
C LEU A 57 -32.31 -13.40 -29.12
N PHE A 58 -33.32 -14.14 -28.62
CA PHE A 58 -33.32 -14.61 -27.25
C PHE A 58 -32.18 -15.62 -27.00
N ALA A 59 -31.83 -16.46 -27.98
CA ALA A 59 -30.70 -17.37 -27.85
C ALA A 59 -29.37 -16.59 -27.70
N ALA A 60 -29.16 -15.56 -28.54
CA ALA A 60 -28.00 -14.68 -28.43
C ALA A 60 -27.94 -13.93 -27.09
N LEU A 61 -29.07 -13.39 -26.62
CA LEU A 61 -29.16 -12.68 -25.35
C LEU A 61 -28.88 -13.61 -24.16
N THR A 62 -29.45 -14.81 -24.16
CA THR A 62 -29.19 -15.83 -23.13
C THR A 62 -27.71 -16.18 -23.07
N ILE A 63 -27.07 -16.48 -24.20
CA ILE A 63 -25.63 -16.78 -24.26
C ILE A 63 -24.81 -15.57 -23.77
N ALA A 64 -25.16 -14.35 -24.19
CA ALA A 64 -24.46 -13.14 -23.78
C ALA A 64 -24.53 -12.96 -22.25
N VAL A 65 -25.71 -13.13 -21.64
CA VAL A 65 -25.88 -13.01 -20.18
C VAL A 65 -25.15 -14.14 -19.45
N GLU A 66 -25.25 -15.38 -19.93
CA GLU A 66 -24.61 -16.56 -19.35
C GLU A 66 -23.08 -16.53 -19.43
N LEU A 67 -22.47 -15.77 -20.34
CA LEU A 67 -21.02 -15.63 -20.45
C LEU A 67 -20.48 -14.31 -19.87
N ILE A 68 -21.11 -13.18 -20.19
CA ILE A 68 -20.68 -11.86 -19.71
C ILE A 68 -20.96 -11.72 -18.22
N GLY A 69 -22.12 -12.17 -17.74
CA GLY A 69 -22.49 -12.11 -16.32
C GLY A 69 -21.44 -12.75 -15.41
N PRO A 70 -21.09 -14.03 -15.63
CA PRO A 70 -20.03 -14.70 -14.87
C PRO A 70 -18.67 -14.03 -15.01
N ALA A 71 -18.30 -13.57 -16.22
CA ALA A 71 -17.03 -12.88 -16.42
C ALA A 71 -16.93 -11.61 -15.57
N LEU A 72 -17.99 -10.79 -15.50
CA LEU A 72 -18.03 -9.58 -14.66
C LEU A 72 -17.90 -9.92 -13.17
N ILE A 73 -18.52 -11.02 -12.71
CA ILE A 73 -18.44 -11.48 -11.32
C ILE A 73 -17.04 -12.02 -10.97
N LEU A 74 -16.44 -12.83 -11.86
CA LEU A 74 -15.14 -13.45 -11.65
C LEU A 74 -13.98 -12.45 -11.72
N LEU A 75 -14.07 -11.45 -12.60
CA LEU A 75 -13.08 -10.38 -12.73
C LEU A 75 -13.22 -9.30 -11.63
N ASP A 76 -14.20 -9.41 -10.73
CA ASP A 76 -14.59 -8.41 -9.72
C ASP A 76 -14.76 -7.00 -10.33
N ARG A 77 -15.16 -6.93 -11.60
CA ARG A 77 -15.27 -5.68 -12.38
C ARG A 77 -16.73 -5.51 -12.79
N LEU A 78 -17.43 -4.54 -12.18
CA LEU A 78 -18.88 -4.39 -12.33
C LEU A 78 -19.65 -5.67 -11.91
N ALA A 79 -19.17 -6.33 -10.85
CA ALA A 79 -19.76 -7.57 -10.36
C ALA A 79 -21.24 -7.42 -9.98
N TRP A 80 -21.67 -6.27 -9.45
CA TRP A 80 -23.10 -6.00 -9.22
C TRP A 80 -23.95 -6.08 -10.49
N LEU A 81 -23.42 -5.63 -11.64
CA LEU A 81 -24.14 -5.61 -12.91
C LEU A 81 -24.24 -7.02 -13.47
N GLY A 82 -23.15 -7.80 -13.39
CA GLY A 82 -23.18 -9.22 -13.75
C GLY A 82 -24.12 -10.03 -12.87
N ALA A 83 -24.11 -9.79 -11.56
CA ALA A 83 -25.00 -10.46 -10.61
C ALA A 83 -26.47 -10.04 -10.77
N ALA A 84 -26.75 -8.76 -11.01
CA ALA A 84 -28.10 -8.29 -11.30
C ALA A 84 -28.63 -8.90 -12.60
N ALA A 85 -27.82 -8.92 -13.67
CA ALA A 85 -28.20 -9.51 -14.95
C ALA A 85 -28.50 -11.01 -14.81
N LEU A 86 -27.63 -11.77 -14.14
CA LEU A 86 -27.85 -13.19 -13.88
C LEU A 86 -29.06 -13.42 -12.97
N GLY A 87 -29.19 -12.69 -11.86
CA GLY A 87 -30.34 -12.82 -10.97
C GLY A 87 -31.68 -12.55 -11.64
N ILE A 88 -31.78 -11.51 -12.47
CA ILE A 88 -32.98 -11.21 -13.26
C ILE A 88 -33.24 -12.32 -14.28
N PHE A 89 -32.20 -12.75 -15.00
CA PHE A 89 -32.30 -13.84 -15.97
C PHE A 89 -32.78 -15.14 -15.32
N THR A 90 -32.18 -15.56 -14.21
CA THR A 90 -32.55 -16.76 -13.45
C THR A 90 -33.99 -16.69 -12.95
N LEU A 91 -34.43 -15.52 -12.49
CA LEU A 91 -35.80 -15.33 -12.03
C LEU A 91 -36.79 -15.47 -13.19
N LEU A 92 -36.53 -14.80 -14.32
CA LEU A 92 -37.39 -14.90 -15.51
C LEU A 92 -37.41 -16.34 -16.06
N ALA A 93 -36.26 -16.98 -16.16
CA ALA A 93 -36.14 -18.37 -16.60
C ALA A 93 -36.92 -19.32 -15.68
N ALA A 94 -36.88 -19.12 -14.37
CA ALA A 94 -37.65 -19.95 -13.43
C ALA A 94 -39.16 -19.85 -13.66
N PHE A 95 -39.70 -18.64 -13.90
CA PHE A 95 -41.13 -18.44 -14.18
C PHE A 95 -41.57 -19.03 -15.53
N ILE A 96 -40.69 -19.00 -16.54
CA ILE A 96 -41.00 -19.52 -17.88
C ILE A 96 -40.87 -21.05 -17.92
N ALA A 97 -39.78 -21.59 -17.37
CA ALA A 97 -39.44 -23.00 -17.51
C ALA A 97 -40.14 -23.90 -16.48
N ASN A 98 -40.53 -23.37 -15.31
CA ASN A 98 -41.11 -24.16 -14.22
C ASN A 98 -42.50 -23.66 -13.76
N PRO A 99 -43.53 -23.65 -14.62
CA PRO A 99 -44.88 -23.24 -14.24
C PRO A 99 -45.60 -24.31 -13.42
N PHE A 100 -45.08 -24.66 -12.25
CA PHE A 100 -45.58 -25.75 -11.40
C PHE A 100 -47.04 -25.55 -10.96
N TRP A 101 -47.58 -24.33 -11.04
CA TRP A 101 -48.97 -24.00 -10.74
C TRP A 101 -49.98 -24.55 -11.77
N THR A 102 -49.53 -24.95 -12.97
CA THR A 102 -50.39 -25.61 -13.98
C THR A 102 -50.20 -27.12 -14.05
N MET A 103 -49.20 -27.66 -13.35
CA MET A 103 -48.81 -29.07 -13.41
C MET A 103 -49.48 -29.91 -12.32
N GLN A 104 -49.61 -31.22 -12.55
CA GLN A 104 -50.10 -32.18 -11.55
C GLN A 104 -49.19 -33.42 -11.46
N GLY A 105 -49.28 -34.15 -10.34
CA GLY A 105 -48.50 -35.38 -10.14
C GLY A 105 -47.00 -35.14 -9.88
N PRO A 106 -46.14 -36.13 -10.19
CA PRO A 106 -44.70 -36.08 -9.92
C PRO A 106 -43.97 -34.91 -10.59
N GLU A 107 -44.42 -34.49 -11.78
CA GLU A 107 -43.85 -33.37 -12.53
C GLU A 107 -43.97 -32.04 -11.77
N ARG A 108 -45.10 -31.83 -11.07
CA ARG A 108 -45.28 -30.65 -10.21
C ARG A 108 -44.23 -30.57 -9.11
N ILE A 109 -43.87 -31.70 -8.50
CA ILE A 109 -42.88 -31.74 -7.41
C ILE A 109 -41.49 -31.37 -7.94
N ALA A 110 -41.09 -31.96 -9.08
CA ALA A 110 -39.82 -31.65 -9.72
C ALA A 110 -39.72 -30.16 -10.12
N ALA A 111 -40.77 -29.63 -10.77
CA ALA A 111 -40.81 -28.21 -11.16
C ALA A 111 -40.81 -27.27 -9.94
N THR A 112 -41.48 -27.65 -8.84
CA THR A 112 -41.48 -26.86 -7.60
C THR A 112 -40.07 -26.81 -7.00
N ASN A 113 -39.38 -27.94 -6.89
CA ASN A 113 -38.02 -28.00 -6.35
C ASN A 113 -37.06 -27.15 -7.21
N ALA A 114 -37.10 -27.34 -8.53
CA ALA A 114 -36.31 -26.54 -9.46
C ALA A 114 -36.58 -25.05 -9.28
N PHE A 115 -37.85 -24.62 -9.21
CA PHE A 115 -38.20 -23.21 -9.01
C PHE A 115 -37.58 -22.61 -7.74
N PHE A 116 -37.63 -23.33 -6.61
CA PHE A 116 -37.05 -22.84 -5.35
C PHE A 116 -35.51 -22.89 -5.33
N GLU A 117 -34.87 -23.83 -6.02
CA GLU A 117 -33.41 -23.81 -6.22
C GLU A 117 -32.98 -22.58 -7.01
N HIS A 118 -33.72 -22.21 -8.06
CA HIS A 118 -33.46 -20.99 -8.83
C HIS A 118 -33.65 -19.74 -7.96
N LEU A 119 -34.69 -19.67 -7.11
CA LEU A 119 -34.83 -18.58 -6.14
C LEU A 119 -33.65 -18.48 -5.16
N GLY A 120 -33.11 -19.63 -4.72
CA GLY A 120 -31.89 -19.68 -3.92
C GLY A 120 -30.69 -19.06 -4.65
N LEU A 121 -30.52 -19.37 -5.93
CA LEU A 121 -29.47 -18.75 -6.76
C LEU A 121 -29.68 -17.25 -6.95
N VAL A 122 -30.93 -16.81 -7.17
CA VAL A 122 -31.27 -15.37 -7.24
C VAL A 122 -30.86 -14.65 -5.96
N ALA A 123 -31.11 -15.24 -4.79
CA ALA A 123 -30.67 -14.68 -3.51
C ALA A 123 -29.13 -14.63 -3.41
N GLY A 124 -28.43 -15.66 -3.89
CA GLY A 124 -26.96 -15.68 -3.98
C GLY A 124 -26.41 -14.53 -4.84
N PHE A 125 -27.02 -14.26 -5.99
CA PHE A 125 -26.65 -13.13 -6.85
C PHE A 125 -27.01 -11.78 -6.24
N ALA A 126 -28.18 -11.66 -5.60
CA ALA A 126 -28.55 -10.47 -4.87
C ALA A 126 -27.53 -10.15 -3.77
N LEU A 127 -27.04 -11.17 -3.06
CA LEU A 127 -25.98 -11.00 -2.06
C LEU A 127 -24.66 -10.51 -2.68
N ILE A 128 -24.23 -11.05 -3.82
CA ILE A 128 -23.05 -10.55 -4.54
C ILE A 128 -23.24 -9.09 -4.96
N ALA A 129 -24.42 -8.73 -5.47
CA ALA A 129 -24.72 -7.36 -5.86
C ALA A 129 -24.74 -6.41 -4.65
N MET A 130 -25.35 -6.80 -3.53
CA MET A 130 -25.35 -6.04 -2.29
C MET A 130 -23.94 -5.85 -1.72
N LEU A 131 -23.10 -6.89 -1.76
CA LEU A 131 -21.73 -6.81 -1.30
C LEU A 131 -20.88 -5.90 -2.19
N ASP A 132 -21.05 -5.95 -3.51
CA ASP A 132 -20.31 -5.09 -4.44
C ASP A 132 -20.79 -3.63 -4.39
N LEU A 133 -22.11 -3.40 -4.32
CA LEU A 133 -22.67 -2.06 -4.09
C LEU A 133 -22.26 -1.53 -2.72
N GLY A 134 -22.24 -2.35 -1.68
CA GLY A 134 -21.74 -1.98 -0.36
C GLY A 134 -20.25 -1.60 -0.37
N LYS A 135 -19.41 -2.21 -1.23
CA LYS A 135 -18.02 -1.77 -1.45
C LYS A 135 -17.96 -0.39 -2.13
N ARG A 136 -18.92 -0.06 -3.00
CA ARG A 136 -18.98 1.21 -3.77
C ARG A 136 -19.58 2.36 -2.96
N ASP A 137 -20.65 2.08 -2.21
CA ASP A 137 -21.36 3.02 -1.34
C ASP A 137 -20.68 3.22 0.00
N ARG A 138 -19.75 2.34 0.36
CA ARG A 138 -18.61 2.74 1.18
C ARG A 138 -17.87 3.80 0.40
N LYS A 139 -18.33 5.04 0.55
CA LYS A 139 -17.54 6.26 0.39
C LYS A 139 -16.17 5.87 0.92
N PRO A 140 -15.10 5.90 0.09
CA PRO A 140 -13.78 5.50 0.57
C PRO A 140 -13.62 6.26 1.86
N LEU A 141 -13.56 5.52 2.98
CA LEU A 141 -13.26 6.12 4.25
C LEU A 141 -11.98 6.86 3.92
N ILE A 142 -12.04 8.18 4.02
CA ILE A 142 -10.83 8.96 3.89
C ILE A 142 -9.90 8.31 4.94
N GLY A 143 -8.80 7.71 4.45
CA GLY A 143 -8.01 6.74 5.22
C GLY A 143 -7.97 5.26 4.78
N ASP A 144 -8.44 4.85 3.58
CA ASP A 144 -8.10 3.52 3.03
C ASP A 144 -6.57 3.37 2.87
N PRO A 145 -5.91 2.45 3.60
CA PRO A 145 -4.45 2.28 3.55
C PRO A 145 -3.92 1.89 2.16
N THR A 146 -4.77 1.36 1.29
CA THR A 146 -4.38 0.87 -0.05
C THR A 146 -4.28 1.98 -1.10
N HIS A 147 -4.91 3.14 -0.84
CA HIS A 147 -4.85 4.34 -1.70
C HIS A 147 -4.28 5.57 -0.98
N SER A 148 -3.70 5.40 0.20
CA SER A 148 -2.98 6.48 0.87
C SER A 148 -1.62 6.72 0.17
N PRO A 149 -1.22 7.97 -0.13
CA PRO A 149 0.09 8.28 -0.71
C PRO A 149 1.23 8.17 0.31
N LEU A 150 0.90 8.01 1.59
CA LEU A 150 1.84 8.00 2.71
C LEU A 150 2.83 6.83 2.66
N PRO A 151 2.44 5.56 2.43
CA PRO A 151 3.41 4.47 2.27
C PRO A 151 4.43 4.70 1.16
N TRP A 152 4.00 5.24 0.02
CA TRP A 152 4.88 5.59 -1.10
C TRP A 152 5.84 6.72 -0.74
N LEU A 153 5.34 7.74 -0.04
CA LEU A 153 6.19 8.80 0.52
C LEU A 153 7.23 8.21 1.48
N LEU A 154 6.84 7.32 2.40
CA LEU A 154 7.77 6.70 3.34
C LEU A 154 8.84 5.85 2.66
N LEU A 155 8.50 5.14 1.57
CA LEU A 155 9.49 4.43 0.76
C LEU A 155 10.47 5.40 0.07
N LEU A 156 9.99 6.51 -0.48
CA LEU A 156 10.86 7.55 -1.04
C LEU A 156 11.74 8.19 0.05
N LEU A 157 11.21 8.45 1.24
CA LEU A 157 11.97 8.93 2.38
C LEU A 157 13.00 7.88 2.85
N SER A 158 12.72 6.59 2.72
CA SER A 158 13.70 5.52 2.94
C SER A 158 14.85 5.58 1.92
N VAL A 159 14.57 5.83 0.63
CA VAL A 159 15.62 6.08 -0.37
C VAL A 159 16.49 7.28 0.02
N THR A 160 15.88 8.42 0.36
CA THR A 160 16.65 9.62 0.73
C THR A 160 17.42 9.45 2.05
N THR A 161 16.95 8.57 2.94
CA THR A 161 17.68 8.21 4.17
C THR A 161 18.98 7.50 3.83
N GLY A 162 18.94 6.46 2.98
CA GLY A 162 20.13 5.77 2.52
C GLY A 162 21.09 6.70 1.77
N LEU A 163 20.56 7.60 0.94
CA LEU A 163 21.33 8.61 0.22
C LEU A 163 22.12 9.52 1.17
N VAL A 164 21.46 10.05 2.21
CA VAL A 164 22.08 10.93 3.23
C VAL A 164 23.09 10.17 4.10
N ASP A 165 22.82 8.92 4.46
CA ASP A 165 23.80 8.09 5.20
C ASP A 165 25.06 7.79 4.37
N ALA A 166 24.93 7.57 3.06
CA ALA A 166 26.09 7.41 2.18
C ALA A 166 26.94 8.69 2.12
N ILE A 167 26.29 9.87 2.05
CA ILE A 167 26.96 11.17 2.12
C ILE A 167 27.71 11.32 3.46
N SER A 168 27.09 10.95 4.57
CA SER A 168 27.68 11.16 5.89
C SER A 168 28.84 10.20 6.17
N VAL A 169 28.73 8.93 5.76
CA VAL A 169 29.79 7.94 5.96
C VAL A 169 31.01 8.24 5.08
N LEU A 170 30.81 8.53 3.80
CA LEU A 170 31.90 8.76 2.84
C LEU A 170 32.48 10.17 2.93
N GLY A 171 31.67 11.16 3.31
CA GLY A 171 32.01 12.57 3.21
C GLY A 171 32.29 13.31 4.51
N LEU A 172 31.78 12.81 5.65
CA LEU A 172 31.74 13.57 6.91
C LEU A 172 32.49 12.87 8.06
N GLY A 173 33.45 12.01 7.76
CA GLY A 173 34.29 11.37 8.78
C GLY A 173 33.62 10.20 9.48
N LYS A 174 32.89 9.35 8.74
CA LYS A 174 32.25 8.13 9.25
C LYS A 174 31.24 8.40 10.38
N VAL A 175 30.48 9.48 10.25
CA VAL A 175 29.37 9.83 11.15
C VAL A 175 28.05 9.41 10.51
N PHE A 176 27.11 8.94 11.30
CA PHE A 176 25.75 8.68 10.83
C PHE A 176 24.84 9.86 11.18
N THR A 177 24.06 10.36 10.23
CA THR A 177 23.10 11.44 10.49
C THR A 177 21.69 10.90 10.68
N ALA A 178 21.39 9.70 10.16
CA ALA A 178 20.12 9.01 10.37
C ALA A 178 20.19 7.88 11.40
N ASN A 179 21.36 7.26 11.60
CA ASN A 179 21.53 6.06 12.42
C ASN A 179 22.30 6.32 13.73
N MET A 180 21.63 6.93 14.71
CA MET A 180 22.25 7.39 15.97
C MET A 180 22.85 6.27 16.83
N THR A 181 22.33 5.03 16.73
CA THR A 181 22.89 3.88 17.44
C THR A 181 24.36 3.67 17.09
N GLY A 182 24.73 3.83 15.82
CA GLY A 182 26.12 3.74 15.37
C GLY A 182 27.01 4.82 15.97
N ASN A 183 26.50 6.05 16.08
CA ASN A 183 27.26 7.15 16.70
C ASN A 183 27.51 6.93 18.20
N ILE A 184 26.57 6.31 18.93
CA ILE A 184 26.79 5.96 20.34
C ILE A 184 27.93 4.95 20.47
N VAL A 185 27.97 3.94 19.58
CA VAL A 185 29.06 2.95 19.55
C VAL A 185 30.39 3.63 19.21
N PHE A 186 30.42 4.46 18.15
CA PHE A 186 31.64 5.17 17.75
C PHE A 186 32.13 6.18 18.80
N LEU A 187 31.22 6.82 19.54
CA LEU A 187 31.57 7.66 20.68
C LEU A 187 32.20 6.84 21.81
N GLY A 188 31.70 5.62 22.06
CA GLY A 188 32.31 4.69 23.01
C GLY A 188 33.73 4.26 22.59
N LEU A 189 33.95 4.02 21.29
CA LEU A 189 35.30 3.74 20.75
C LEU A 189 36.21 4.96 20.85
N ALA A 190 35.70 6.16 20.58
CA ALA A 190 36.46 7.41 20.74
C ALA A 190 36.87 7.64 22.20
N ALA A 191 36.02 7.25 23.16
CA ALA A 191 36.31 7.42 24.59
C ALA A 191 37.48 6.56 25.09
N THR A 192 37.85 5.48 24.39
CA THR A 192 39.03 4.66 24.73
C THR A 192 40.32 5.17 24.07
N GLY A 193 40.25 6.22 23.25
CA GLY A 193 41.38 6.72 22.47
C GLY A 193 41.70 5.86 21.25
N ALA A 194 40.74 5.07 20.76
CA ALA A 194 40.94 4.26 19.57
C ALA A 194 41.31 5.15 18.35
N PRO A 195 42.41 4.85 17.64
CA PRO A 195 42.81 5.63 16.48
C PRO A 195 41.72 5.58 15.40
N ALA A 196 41.53 6.70 14.71
CA ALA A 196 40.49 6.94 13.69
C ALA A 196 39.07 7.31 14.18
N PHE A 197 38.83 7.48 15.49
CA PHE A 197 37.55 7.95 16.02
C PHE A 197 37.70 9.26 16.81
N GLU A 198 37.02 10.31 16.37
CA GLU A 198 36.97 11.60 17.08
C GLU A 198 35.63 11.76 17.81
N PRO A 199 35.59 12.18 19.08
CA PRO A 199 34.33 12.26 19.84
C PRO A 199 33.42 13.41 19.40
N ILE A 200 33.99 14.54 18.93
CA ILE A 200 33.25 15.77 18.64
C ILE A 200 32.19 15.58 17.54
N PRO A 201 32.48 15.00 16.36
CA PRO A 201 31.49 14.79 15.32
C PRO A 201 30.26 13.99 15.79
N TYR A 202 30.45 12.96 16.62
CA TYR A 202 29.38 12.13 17.15
C TYR A 202 28.51 12.88 18.17
N LEU A 203 29.12 13.67 19.04
CA LEU A 203 28.40 14.53 20.00
C LEU A 203 27.57 15.61 19.28
N VAL A 204 28.13 16.22 18.24
CA VAL A 204 27.42 17.19 17.38
C VAL A 204 26.22 16.52 16.72
N ALA A 205 26.42 15.36 16.08
CA ALA A 205 25.33 14.62 15.43
C ALA A 205 24.21 14.23 16.40
N LEU A 206 24.55 13.68 17.57
CA LEU A 206 23.57 13.29 18.61
C LEU A 206 22.77 14.50 19.11
N SER A 207 23.47 15.59 19.47
CA SER A 207 22.83 16.80 20.01
C SER A 207 21.91 17.44 18.96
N ALA A 208 22.40 17.59 17.73
CA ALA A 208 21.65 18.14 16.61
C ALA A 208 20.41 17.30 16.26
N PHE A 209 20.56 15.97 16.22
CA PHE A 209 19.45 15.05 15.98
C PHE A 209 18.37 15.16 17.05
N LEU A 210 18.76 15.22 18.33
CA LEU A 210 17.82 15.40 19.44
C LEU A 210 17.10 16.75 19.35
N LEU A 211 17.80 17.83 18.99
CA LEU A 211 17.19 19.15 18.77
C LEU A 211 16.17 19.12 17.62
N GLY A 212 16.49 18.46 16.50
CA GLY A 212 15.56 18.26 15.40
C GLY A 212 14.32 17.47 15.80
N ALA A 213 14.50 16.37 16.52
CA ALA A 213 13.41 15.54 17.03
C ALA A 213 12.51 16.29 18.03
N LEU A 214 13.11 17.08 18.92
CA LEU A 214 12.38 17.96 19.84
C LEU A 214 11.57 19.03 19.09
N GLY A 215 12.17 19.64 18.06
CA GLY A 215 11.50 20.57 17.16
C GLY A 215 10.27 19.96 16.51
N ALA A 216 10.42 18.81 15.85
CA ALA A 216 9.30 18.06 15.27
C ALA A 216 8.25 17.66 16.31
N GLY A 217 8.64 17.28 17.53
CA GLY A 217 7.67 16.99 18.58
C GLY A 217 6.85 18.22 19.00
N ARG A 218 7.44 19.41 19.03
CA ARG A 218 6.72 20.66 19.35
C ARG A 218 5.80 21.11 18.23
N ILE A 219 6.32 21.17 17.00
CA ILE A 219 5.51 21.58 15.85
C ILE A 219 4.36 20.57 15.65
N GLY A 220 4.58 19.27 15.95
CA GLY A 220 3.59 18.19 15.78
C GLY A 220 2.40 18.36 16.67
N ARG A 221 2.67 18.58 17.95
CA ARG A 221 1.63 18.94 18.92
C ARG A 221 0.89 20.23 18.55
N ALA A 222 1.58 21.22 17.99
CA ALA A 222 0.95 22.46 17.54
C ALA A 222 0.03 22.29 16.31
N HIS A 223 0.17 21.18 15.57
CA HIS A 223 -0.64 20.89 14.38
C HIS A 223 -1.73 19.84 14.63
N VAL A 224 -1.92 19.39 15.87
CA VAL A 224 -3.05 18.51 16.23
C VAL A 224 -4.36 19.21 15.88
N GLY A 225 -5.23 18.52 15.13
CA GLY A 225 -6.52 19.07 14.67
C GLY A 225 -6.44 19.93 13.40
N LEU A 226 -5.25 20.26 12.90
CA LEU A 226 -5.07 20.89 11.59
C LEU A 226 -4.92 19.83 10.49
N PRO A 227 -5.18 20.19 9.20
CA PRO A 227 -4.98 19.26 8.08
C PRO A 227 -3.55 18.72 8.01
N LEU A 228 -3.39 17.41 7.84
CA LEU A 228 -2.11 16.71 7.76
C LEU A 228 -1.17 17.30 6.69
N ARG A 229 -1.72 17.80 5.58
CA ARG A 229 -0.94 18.50 4.55
C ARG A 229 -0.13 19.67 5.11
N ARG A 230 -0.66 20.45 6.06
CA ARG A 230 0.08 21.60 6.63
C ARG A 230 1.30 21.12 7.42
N TRP A 231 1.11 20.06 8.19
CA TRP A 231 2.16 19.38 8.93
C TRP A 231 3.25 18.82 8.00
N LEU A 232 2.85 18.04 6.99
CA LEU A 232 3.77 17.43 6.02
C LEU A 232 4.52 18.48 5.20
N THR A 233 3.85 19.53 4.74
CA THR A 233 4.49 20.62 3.99
C THR A 233 5.49 21.40 4.85
N ALA A 234 5.14 21.72 6.10
CA ALA A 234 6.06 22.39 7.01
C ALA A 234 7.31 21.53 7.29
N ALA A 235 7.12 20.22 7.53
CA ALA A 235 8.21 19.28 7.71
C ALA A 235 9.12 19.22 6.49
N ALA A 236 8.55 19.11 5.29
CA ALA A 236 9.30 19.04 4.03
C ALA A 236 10.12 20.30 3.76
N ILE A 237 9.57 21.48 4.04
CA ILE A 237 10.26 22.76 3.84
C ILE A 237 11.45 22.86 4.80
N ILE A 238 11.24 22.61 6.10
CA ILE A 238 12.31 22.67 7.11
C ILE A 238 13.43 21.70 6.73
N GLU A 239 13.06 20.48 6.37
CA GLU A 239 14.00 19.43 6.02
C GLU A 239 14.80 19.77 4.75
N ALA A 240 14.12 20.17 3.66
CA ALA A 240 14.77 20.52 2.41
C ALA A 240 15.70 21.73 2.56
N LEU A 241 15.31 22.75 3.32
CA LEU A 241 16.15 23.93 3.56
C LEU A 241 17.44 23.58 4.32
N LEU A 242 17.36 22.74 5.36
CA LEU A 242 18.54 22.30 6.11
C LEU A 242 19.49 21.45 5.24
N ILE A 243 18.94 20.56 4.42
CA ILE A 243 19.71 19.72 3.50
C ILE A 243 20.34 20.56 2.38
N TRP A 244 19.63 21.54 1.82
CA TRP A 244 20.19 22.45 0.82
C TRP A 244 21.20 23.43 1.39
N ALA A 245 21.03 23.92 2.61
CA ALA A 245 22.06 24.68 3.30
C ALA A 245 23.35 23.85 3.44
N SER A 246 23.21 22.56 3.77
CA SER A 246 24.33 21.62 3.77
C SER A 246 24.96 21.44 2.39
N ALA A 247 24.14 21.37 1.34
CA ALA A 247 24.60 21.26 -0.04
C ALA A 247 25.40 22.51 -0.48
N VAL A 248 24.94 23.70 -0.10
CA VAL A 248 25.62 24.98 -0.38
C VAL A 248 26.95 25.06 0.37
N MET A 249 27.00 24.66 1.64
CA MET A 249 28.27 24.58 2.40
C MET A 249 29.24 23.53 1.84
N ALA A 250 28.71 22.51 1.18
CA ALA A 250 29.51 21.50 0.48
C ALA A 250 29.98 21.97 -0.91
N PHE A 251 29.36 23.01 -1.47
CA PHE A 251 29.65 23.58 -2.78
C PHE A 251 30.90 24.47 -2.75
N GLY A 252 31.70 24.45 -3.80
CA GLY A 252 32.86 25.35 -3.95
C GLY A 252 34.11 24.98 -3.16
N VAL A 253 34.15 23.82 -2.48
CA VAL A 253 35.41 23.27 -1.97
C VAL A 253 36.01 22.38 -3.06
N GLU A 254 37.14 22.81 -3.63
CA GLU A 254 37.93 22.01 -4.56
C GLU A 254 38.24 20.63 -3.96
N ALA A 255 38.15 19.58 -4.78
CA ALA A 255 38.40 18.20 -4.36
C ALA A 255 39.80 17.97 -3.75
N THR A 256 40.70 18.93 -3.91
CA THR A 256 42.10 18.93 -3.48
C THR A 256 42.36 19.67 -2.17
N SER A 257 41.45 20.51 -1.67
CA SER A 257 41.63 21.27 -0.43
C SER A 257 40.88 20.61 0.74
N PRO A 258 41.55 20.31 1.88
CA PRO A 258 40.88 19.76 3.06
C PRO A 258 39.76 20.71 3.52
N ARG A 259 38.53 20.20 3.68
CA ARG A 259 37.44 20.98 4.27
C ARG A 259 37.79 21.36 5.70
N SER A 260 37.49 22.61 6.09
CA SER A 260 37.57 23.02 7.49
C SER A 260 36.68 22.15 8.36
N ALA A 261 37.18 21.76 9.55
CA ALA A 261 36.43 21.00 10.53
C ALA A 261 35.09 21.66 10.88
N ILE A 262 35.06 23.00 10.94
CA ILE A 262 33.86 23.80 11.21
C ILE A 262 32.78 23.54 10.15
N THR A 263 33.16 23.51 8.87
CA THR A 263 32.22 23.26 7.76
C THR A 263 31.66 21.83 7.83
N ILE A 264 32.51 20.85 8.12
CA ILE A 264 32.08 19.45 8.29
C ILE A 264 31.09 19.35 9.46
N TYR A 265 31.40 19.97 10.60
CA TYR A 265 30.53 19.95 11.77
C TYR A 265 29.20 20.66 11.52
N ALA A 266 29.19 21.75 10.75
CA ALA A 266 27.97 22.45 10.34
C ALA A 266 27.10 21.57 9.42
N ILE A 267 27.70 20.89 8.45
CA ILE A 267 26.99 19.94 7.57
C ILE A 267 26.42 18.78 8.39
N ILE A 268 27.20 18.20 9.32
CA ILE A 268 26.72 17.16 10.24
C ILE A 268 25.54 17.67 11.07
N ALA A 269 25.65 18.87 11.64
CA ALA A 269 24.60 19.43 12.47
C ALA A 269 23.29 19.64 11.68
N PHE A 270 23.34 20.26 10.50
CA PHE A 270 22.15 20.54 9.71
C PHE A 270 21.49 19.25 9.19
N THR A 271 22.28 18.31 8.67
CA THR A 271 21.77 17.01 8.24
C THR A 271 21.21 16.19 9.41
N ALA A 272 21.84 16.21 10.59
CA ALA A 272 21.34 15.53 11.78
C ALA A 272 20.05 16.16 12.32
N VAL A 273 19.93 17.49 12.35
CA VAL A 273 18.66 18.18 12.69
C VAL A 273 17.55 17.73 11.73
N ALA A 274 17.82 17.74 10.41
CA ALA A 274 16.87 17.32 9.39
C ALA A 274 16.40 15.86 9.61
N MET A 275 17.33 14.93 9.83
CA MET A 275 17.02 13.52 10.06
C MET A 275 16.30 13.28 11.41
N GLY A 276 16.65 14.02 12.46
CA GLY A 276 15.94 14.01 13.74
C GLY A 276 14.49 14.47 13.59
N PHE A 277 14.29 15.55 12.83
CA PHE A 277 12.97 16.08 12.50
C PHE A 277 12.12 15.06 11.73
N ARG A 278 12.69 14.43 10.69
CA ARG A 278 12.06 13.36 9.91
C ARG A 278 11.64 12.19 10.79
N ASN A 279 12.55 11.65 11.60
CA ASN A 279 12.28 10.47 12.42
C ASN A 279 11.16 10.72 13.43
N ALA A 280 11.17 11.88 14.08
CA ALA A 280 10.10 12.27 15.00
C ALA A 280 8.77 12.51 14.27
N THR A 281 8.80 13.03 13.04
CA THR A 281 7.60 13.18 12.20
C THR A 281 7.00 11.83 11.84
N ILE A 282 7.80 10.90 11.32
CA ILE A 282 7.35 9.55 10.93
C ILE A 282 6.82 8.78 12.14
N ARG A 283 7.47 8.91 13.30
CA ARG A 283 6.99 8.30 14.55
C ARG A 283 5.61 8.81 14.96
N GLN A 284 5.33 10.10 14.76
CA GLN A 284 4.02 10.69 15.05
C GLN A 284 2.93 10.26 14.05
N LEU A 285 3.30 9.92 12.81
CA LEU A 285 2.34 9.41 11.80
C LEU A 285 1.82 8.01 12.15
N LYS A 286 2.48 7.27 13.05
CA LYS A 286 2.06 5.94 13.55
C LYS A 286 1.74 4.93 12.44
N ILE A 287 2.41 5.02 11.29
CA ILE A 287 2.23 4.07 10.18
C ILE A 287 2.97 2.78 10.52
N PRO A 288 2.28 1.63 10.62
CA PRO A 288 2.92 0.36 10.94
C PRO A 288 3.97 -0.03 9.91
N ASP A 289 5.10 -0.55 10.38
CA ASP A 289 6.10 -1.25 9.57
C ASP A 289 6.81 -0.42 8.47
N LEU A 290 6.77 0.91 8.56
CA LEU A 290 7.43 1.84 7.65
C LEU A 290 8.16 2.96 8.42
N THR A 291 9.22 2.59 9.14
CA THR A 291 10.13 3.55 9.77
C THR A 291 11.47 3.57 9.04
N THR A 292 11.90 4.74 8.62
CA THR A 292 13.10 4.96 7.79
C THR A 292 14.42 4.63 8.49
N THR A 293 14.46 4.56 9.82
CA THR A 293 15.70 4.40 10.60
C THR A 293 15.72 3.24 11.58
N VAL A 294 14.65 2.46 11.64
CA VAL A 294 14.55 1.28 12.53
C VAL A 294 14.76 -0.01 11.74
N LEU A 295 15.78 -0.02 10.87
CA LEU A 295 16.04 -1.13 9.95
C LEU A 295 16.25 -2.46 10.70
N THR A 296 16.87 -2.41 11.87
CA THR A 296 17.07 -3.60 12.72
C THR A 296 15.73 -4.25 13.09
N LEU A 297 14.76 -3.49 13.61
CA LEU A 297 13.44 -4.05 13.93
C LEU A 297 12.69 -4.49 12.67
N THR A 298 12.86 -3.79 11.54
CA THR A 298 12.27 -4.20 10.25
C THR A 298 12.80 -5.56 9.79
N LEU A 299 14.12 -5.78 9.85
CA LEU A 299 14.76 -7.04 9.48
C LEU A 299 14.40 -8.17 10.46
N THR A 300 14.44 -7.88 11.77
CA THR A 300 14.01 -8.84 12.79
C THR A 300 12.55 -9.24 12.58
N GLY A 301 11.66 -8.27 12.34
CA GLY A 301 10.26 -8.53 12.09
C GLY A 301 10.02 -9.35 10.81
N LEU A 302 10.79 -9.11 9.73
CA LEU A 302 10.70 -9.92 8.51
C LEU A 302 10.94 -11.41 8.77
N ALA A 303 11.87 -11.73 9.66
CA ALA A 303 12.19 -13.10 10.04
C ALA A 303 11.23 -13.65 11.11
N ALA A 304 11.03 -12.91 12.20
CA ALA A 304 10.28 -13.35 13.37
C ALA A 304 8.76 -13.47 13.10
N ASP A 305 8.20 -12.62 12.24
CA ASP A 305 6.77 -12.68 11.90
C ASP A 305 6.50 -13.57 10.67
N SER A 306 7.52 -14.26 10.15
CA SER A 306 7.43 -15.06 8.93
C SER A 306 6.59 -16.34 9.11
N PRO A 307 6.01 -16.90 8.03
CA PRO A 307 5.34 -18.19 8.09
C PRO A 307 6.23 -19.33 8.59
N LEU A 308 7.54 -19.24 8.34
CA LEU A 308 8.53 -20.19 8.84
C LEU A 308 8.69 -20.13 10.37
N ALA A 309 8.42 -18.97 10.97
CA ALA A 309 8.41 -18.75 12.42
C ALA A 309 7.01 -18.91 13.04
N GLY A 310 6.01 -19.33 12.26
CA GLY A 310 4.62 -19.46 12.72
C GLY A 310 3.80 -18.15 12.69
N GLY A 311 4.32 -17.09 12.08
CA GLY A 311 3.62 -15.81 11.92
C GLY A 311 2.92 -15.64 10.56
N ALA A 312 1.98 -14.70 10.47
CA ALA A 312 1.22 -14.44 9.24
C ALA A 312 1.91 -13.46 8.26
N ASN A 313 2.95 -12.74 8.71
CA ASN A 313 3.71 -11.71 8.00
C ASN A 313 2.91 -10.76 7.07
N ALA A 314 1.76 -10.24 7.53
CA ALA A 314 0.82 -9.49 6.68
C ALA A 314 1.43 -8.24 5.99
N ASN A 315 2.46 -7.63 6.57
CA ASN A 315 3.09 -6.40 6.07
C ASN A 315 4.49 -6.60 5.45
N TRP A 316 4.89 -7.84 5.15
CA TRP A 316 6.22 -8.15 4.60
C TRP A 316 6.63 -7.34 3.36
N PRO A 317 5.74 -7.00 2.40
CA PRO A 317 6.16 -6.25 1.21
C PRO A 317 6.63 -4.83 1.55
N ARG A 318 6.02 -4.20 2.56
CA ARG A 318 6.38 -2.85 3.02
C ARG A 318 7.74 -2.86 3.70
N ARG A 319 7.97 -3.86 4.56
CA ARG A 319 9.25 -4.05 5.27
C ARG A 319 10.39 -4.31 4.29
N LEU A 320 10.20 -5.26 3.36
CA LEU A 320 11.19 -5.56 2.33
C LEU A 320 11.42 -4.36 1.40
N GLY A 321 10.34 -3.67 1.00
CA GLY A 321 10.41 -2.46 0.19
C GLY A 321 11.22 -1.35 0.85
N SER A 322 11.07 -1.14 2.17
CA SER A 322 11.86 -0.15 2.90
C SER A 322 13.34 -0.53 2.98
N VAL A 323 13.66 -1.81 3.18
CA VAL A 323 15.04 -2.31 3.19
C VAL A 323 15.68 -2.07 1.81
N ALA A 324 14.99 -2.46 0.74
CA ALA A 324 15.45 -2.26 -0.64
C ALA A 324 15.60 -0.77 -1.00
N ALA A 325 14.68 0.08 -0.53
CA ALA A 325 14.74 1.52 -0.73
C ALA A 325 15.98 2.15 -0.07
N ILE A 326 16.26 1.82 1.19
CA ILE A 326 17.47 2.30 1.88
C ILE A 326 18.73 1.82 1.15
N PHE A 327 18.79 0.55 0.76
CA PHE A 327 19.91 -0.01 0.01
C PHE A 327 20.15 0.73 -1.32
N LEU A 328 19.09 0.93 -2.10
CA LEU A 328 19.14 1.65 -3.37
C LEU A 328 19.58 3.11 -3.19
N GLY A 329 19.02 3.78 -2.18
CA GLY A 329 19.43 5.14 -1.81
C GLY A 329 20.91 5.24 -1.44
N ALA A 330 21.40 4.30 -0.63
CA ALA A 330 22.81 4.25 -0.25
C ALA A 330 23.72 3.99 -1.45
N GLY A 331 23.33 3.09 -2.36
CA GLY A 331 24.05 2.83 -3.61
C GLY A 331 24.14 4.06 -4.52
N ILE A 332 23.01 4.74 -4.75
CA ILE A 332 22.97 5.99 -5.53
C ILE A 332 23.81 7.08 -4.85
N GLY A 333 23.72 7.21 -3.53
CA GLY A 333 24.46 8.21 -2.76
C GLY A 333 25.95 7.96 -2.83
N ALA A 334 26.40 6.73 -2.63
CA ALA A 334 27.80 6.35 -2.76
C ALA A 334 28.33 6.65 -4.16
N PHE A 335 27.58 6.26 -5.20
CA PHE A 335 27.95 6.56 -6.58
C PHE A 335 28.10 8.07 -6.82
N LEU A 336 27.11 8.88 -6.42
CA LEU A 336 27.15 10.33 -6.62
C LEU A 336 28.25 11.02 -5.80
N VAL A 337 28.50 10.58 -4.57
CA VAL A 337 29.56 11.14 -3.73
C VAL A 337 30.92 10.90 -4.36
N VAL A 338 31.17 9.70 -4.88
CA VAL A 338 32.44 9.33 -5.52
C VAL A 338 32.68 10.12 -6.83
N HIS A 339 31.63 10.37 -7.63
CA HIS A 339 31.78 10.99 -8.95
C HIS A 339 31.54 12.50 -8.98
N SER A 340 30.80 13.06 -8.03
CA SER A 340 30.32 14.45 -8.05
C SER A 340 30.49 15.18 -6.72
N GLY A 341 31.10 14.54 -5.71
CA GLY A 341 31.27 15.11 -4.38
C GLY A 341 29.97 15.19 -3.58
N LEU A 342 29.98 15.95 -2.48
CA LEU A 342 28.87 15.96 -1.50
C LEU A 342 27.70 16.86 -1.91
N ALA A 343 27.94 17.93 -2.67
CA ALA A 343 26.93 18.94 -2.96
C ALA A 343 25.78 18.40 -3.83
N ALA A 344 26.10 17.72 -4.93
CA ALA A 344 25.10 17.17 -5.85
C ALA A 344 24.11 16.18 -5.18
N PRO A 345 24.56 15.16 -4.44
CA PRO A 345 23.63 14.23 -3.79
C PRO A 345 22.85 14.89 -2.63
N LEU A 346 23.40 15.90 -1.94
CA LEU A 346 22.63 16.69 -0.96
C LEU A 346 21.52 17.51 -1.62
N PHE A 347 21.81 18.17 -2.75
CA PHE A 347 20.78 18.87 -3.53
C PHE A 347 19.66 17.95 -3.99
N LEU A 348 20.03 16.77 -4.53
CA LEU A 348 19.09 15.74 -4.94
C LEU A 348 18.24 15.25 -3.76
N ALA A 349 18.85 14.99 -2.60
CA ALA A 349 18.15 14.57 -1.39
C ALA A 349 17.05 15.58 -1.01
N GLY A 350 17.40 16.87 -0.89
CA GLY A 350 16.47 17.94 -0.57
C GLY A 350 15.34 18.07 -1.60
N ALA A 351 15.65 17.96 -2.89
CA ALA A 351 14.66 18.01 -3.96
C ALA A 351 13.67 16.83 -3.91
N LEU A 352 14.15 15.61 -3.71
CA LEU A 352 13.30 14.41 -3.59
C LEU A 352 12.37 14.49 -2.37
N ILE A 353 12.90 14.95 -1.23
CA ILE A 353 12.11 15.14 0.00
C ILE A 353 10.98 16.15 -0.24
N LEU A 354 11.32 17.33 -0.79
CA LEU A 354 10.36 18.40 -1.00
C LEU A 354 9.29 18.00 -2.01
N LEU A 355 9.70 17.53 -3.19
CA LEU A 355 8.78 17.15 -4.27
C LEU A 355 7.88 15.98 -3.84
N GLY A 356 8.46 14.92 -3.27
CA GLY A 356 7.71 13.75 -2.82
C GLY A 356 6.68 14.11 -1.75
N THR A 357 7.06 14.94 -0.78
CA THR A 357 6.17 15.33 0.30
C THR A 357 5.10 16.32 -0.17
N ILE A 358 5.40 17.24 -1.09
CA ILE A 358 4.40 18.13 -1.70
C ILE A 358 3.39 17.32 -2.51
N LEU A 359 3.82 16.37 -3.34
CA LEU A 359 2.93 15.49 -4.10
C LEU A 359 2.00 14.70 -3.16
N CYS A 360 2.54 14.21 -2.04
CA CYS A 360 1.74 13.56 -0.99
C CYS A 360 0.74 14.54 -0.33
N ALA A 361 1.16 15.78 -0.05
CA ALA A 361 0.34 16.81 0.59
C ALA A 361 -0.78 17.36 -0.31
N LEU A 362 -0.58 17.34 -1.64
CA LEU A 362 -1.59 17.69 -2.64
C LEU A 362 -2.68 16.63 -2.82
N HIS A 363 -2.43 15.40 -2.38
CA HIS A 363 -3.42 14.33 -2.48
C HIS A 363 -4.64 14.60 -1.57
N PRO A 364 -5.88 14.34 -2.01
CA PRO A 364 -7.10 14.64 -1.25
C PRO A 364 -7.13 14.03 0.17
N SER A 365 -6.50 12.87 0.37
CA SER A 365 -6.41 12.21 1.68
C SER A 365 -5.60 12.99 2.73
N SER A 366 -4.71 13.89 2.30
CA SER A 366 -3.89 14.71 3.20
C SER A 366 -4.65 15.91 3.78
N SER A 367 -5.93 16.05 3.42
CA SER A 367 -6.83 17.04 4.01
C SER A 367 -7.37 16.65 5.39
N GLU A 368 -7.25 15.39 5.79
CA GLU A 368 -7.68 14.93 7.10
C GLU A 368 -6.89 15.55 8.24
N PRO A 369 -7.51 15.75 9.42
CA PRO A 369 -6.80 16.24 10.59
C PRO A 369 -5.69 15.27 11.01
N ALA A 370 -4.52 15.81 11.35
CA ALA A 370 -3.43 15.02 11.91
C ALA A 370 -3.90 14.32 13.21
N LYS A 371 -3.76 12.99 13.27
CA LYS A 371 -4.07 12.19 14.46
C LYS A 371 -2.92 12.34 15.46
N GLY A 372 -3.22 12.79 16.68
CA GLY A 372 -2.25 12.93 17.79
C GLY A 372 -1.73 11.59 18.30
#